data_AF-A0A8I6YTN7-F1
#
_entry.id   AF-A0A8I6YTN7-F1
#
_cell.length_a   1.000
_cell.length_b   1.000
_cell.length_c   1.000
_cell.angle_alpha   90.00
_cell.angle_beta   90.00
_cell.angle_gamma   90.00
#
_symmetry.space_group_name_H-M   'P 1'
#
loop_
_entity.id
_entity.type
_entity.pdbx_description
1 polymer ?
#
loop_
_entity_poly.entity_id
_entity_poly.type
_entity_poly.pdbx_seq_one_letter_code
_entity_poly.pdbx_strand_id
1 'polypeptide(L)'
;MESAMEKEVLENEEPKSAAAVVAGILTKECPSSRFLQNVGLQSTSQKKFNRSASALDAHVQELEYRLEKERQAAELMREELVEAKKKSEEADAAP
;
A
#
# COMPACT_ATOMS: atom_id res chain seq x y z
N MET A 1 0.61 -50.16 15.06
CA MET A 1 0.44 -48.83 14.45
C MET A 1 1.32 -47.89 15.23
N GLU A 2 2.60 -47.86 14.86
CA GLU A 2 3.61 -46.97 15.43
C GLU A 2 3.77 -45.74 14.54
N SER A 3 4.33 -44.70 15.16
CA SER A 3 5.16 -43.65 14.51
C SER A 3 4.44 -42.42 13.96
N ALA A 4 4.06 -41.48 14.84
CA ALA A 4 4.13 -40.02 14.56
C ALA A 4 3.86 -39.10 15.78
N MET A 5 4.08 -39.54 17.03
CA MET A 5 3.95 -38.66 18.21
C MET A 5 5.28 -38.48 18.95
N GLU A 6 6.37 -38.33 18.21
CA GLU A 6 7.62 -37.80 18.74
C GLU A 6 7.96 -36.54 17.97
N LYS A 7 7.28 -35.46 18.31
CA LYS A 7 7.86 -34.13 18.14
C LYS A 7 8.49 -33.82 19.47
N GLU A 8 9.79 -34.08 19.57
CA GLU A 8 10.64 -33.69 20.70
C GLU A 8 10.30 -32.26 21.10
N VAL A 9 9.58 -32.15 22.22
CA VAL A 9 9.48 -30.89 22.95
C VAL A 9 10.84 -30.76 23.60
N LEU A 10 11.75 -30.04 22.91
CA LEU A 10 13.01 -29.61 23.50
C LEU A 10 12.70 -28.89 24.80
N GLU A 11 12.91 -29.61 25.91
CA GLU A 11 12.88 -29.09 27.26
C GLU A 11 13.90 -27.96 27.38
N ASN A 12 13.51 -26.89 28.09
CA ASN A 12 14.36 -25.83 28.66
C ASN A 12 14.51 -24.48 27.92
N GLU A 13 13.59 -24.08 27.04
CA GLU A 13 13.44 -22.65 26.69
C GLU A 13 12.21 -22.08 27.41
N GLU A 14 12.32 -20.89 28.01
CA GLU A 14 11.17 -20.12 28.54
C GLU A 14 10.01 -20.19 27.54
N PRO A 15 8.75 -20.36 28.02
CA PRO A 15 7.61 -20.42 27.12
C PRO A 15 7.62 -19.17 26.27
N LYS A 16 7.97 -19.34 24.98
CA LYS A 16 8.09 -18.24 24.04
C LYS A 16 6.79 -17.46 24.10
N SER A 17 6.87 -16.21 24.52
CA SER A 17 5.73 -15.30 24.51
C SER A 17 5.03 -15.39 23.15
N ALA A 18 3.71 -15.27 23.12
CA ALA A 18 2.95 -15.29 21.87
C ALA A 18 3.55 -14.32 20.83
N ALA A 19 4.11 -13.19 21.29
CA ALA A 19 4.85 -12.25 20.46
C ALA A 19 6.10 -12.87 19.80
N ALA A 20 6.89 -13.67 20.54
CA ALA A 20 8.08 -14.34 20.02
C ALA A 20 7.74 -15.47 19.05
N VAL A 21 6.64 -16.20 19.28
CA VAL A 21 6.14 -17.23 18.36
C VAL A 21 5.68 -16.60 17.05
N VAL A 22 4.86 -15.55 17.14
CA VAL A 22 4.39 -14.81 15.97
C VAL A 22 5.57 -14.21 15.21
N ALA A 23 6.53 -13.57 15.89
CA ALA A 23 7.75 -13.07 15.26
C ALA A 23 8.54 -14.18 14.54
N GLY A 24 8.65 -15.36 15.14
CA GLY A 24 9.30 -16.53 14.53
C GLY A 24 8.62 -17.00 13.25
N ILE A 25 7.29 -17.10 13.24
CA ILE A 25 6.50 -17.50 12.06
C ILE A 25 6.63 -16.44 10.96
N LEU A 26 6.47 -15.16 11.31
CA LEU A 26 6.54 -14.05 10.37
C LEU A 26 7.93 -13.90 9.74
N THR A 27 8.99 -14.28 10.45
CA THR A 27 10.37 -14.21 9.92
C THR A 27 10.82 -15.47 9.19
N LYS A 28 10.38 -16.67 9.63
CA LYS A 28 10.84 -17.95 9.05
C LYS A 28 9.92 -18.52 7.98
N GLU A 29 8.61 -18.40 8.13
CA GLU A 29 7.63 -19.03 7.22
C GLU A 29 6.98 -18.02 6.26
N CYS A 30 7.02 -16.73 6.59
CA CYS A 30 6.49 -15.66 5.77
C CYS A 30 7.56 -14.61 5.36
N PRO A 31 8.66 -15.01 4.70
CA PRO A 31 9.78 -14.11 4.40
C PRO A 31 9.43 -12.95 3.45
N SER A 32 8.25 -12.97 2.84
CA SER A 32 7.76 -11.99 1.87
C SER A 32 6.27 -11.72 2.08
N SER A 33 5.90 -11.04 3.17
CA SER A 33 4.53 -10.64 3.42
C SER A 33 4.33 -9.17 3.08
N ARG A 34 3.43 -8.86 2.14
CA ARG A 34 3.03 -7.47 1.82
C ARG A 34 2.53 -6.74 3.07
N PHE A 35 1.80 -7.44 3.93
CA PHE A 35 1.32 -6.87 5.18
C PHE A 35 2.49 -6.39 6.05
N LEU A 36 3.49 -7.26 6.31
CA LEU A 36 4.66 -6.91 7.12
C LEU A 36 5.52 -5.80 6.51
N GLN A 37 5.56 -5.70 5.19
CA GLN A 37 6.19 -4.59 4.47
C GLN A 37 5.43 -3.28 4.69
N ASN A 38 4.11 -3.33 4.58
CA ASN A 38 3.26 -2.15 4.74
C ASN A 38 3.25 -1.64 6.19
N VAL A 39 3.34 -2.54 7.18
CA VAL A 39 3.36 -2.18 8.62
C VAL A 39 4.76 -2.00 9.21
N GLY A 40 5.82 -2.08 8.39
CA GLY A 40 7.20 -1.81 8.81
C GLY A 40 7.83 -2.86 9.74
N LEU A 41 7.24 -4.05 9.86
CA LEU A 41 7.70 -5.13 10.74
C LEU A 41 8.62 -6.14 10.04
N GLN A 42 8.67 -6.13 8.71
CA GLN A 42 9.62 -6.96 7.97
C GLN A 42 11.03 -6.37 8.07
N SER A 43 11.94 -7.04 8.77
CA SER A 43 13.38 -6.72 8.75
C SER A 43 13.90 -6.97 7.34
N THR A 44 13.93 -5.92 6.52
CA THR A 44 14.48 -6.02 5.18
C THR A 44 16.00 -6.06 5.35
N SER A 45 16.59 -7.25 5.29
CA SER A 45 18.01 -7.36 4.98
C SER A 45 18.22 -6.69 3.61
N GLN A 46 18.56 -5.41 3.66
CA GLN A 46 19.18 -4.57 2.64
C GLN A 46 18.82 -4.88 1.18
N LYS A 47 17.83 -4.16 0.62
CA LYS A 47 17.97 -3.54 -0.73
C LYS A 47 16.76 -2.76 -1.25
N LYS A 48 15.54 -2.93 -0.72
CA LYS A 48 14.33 -2.43 -1.42
C LYS A 48 13.66 -1.20 -0.79
N PHE A 49 13.96 -0.87 0.46
CA PHE A 49 13.38 0.31 1.14
C PHE A 49 14.33 1.50 1.26
N ASN A 50 15.61 1.33 0.89
CA ASN A 50 16.56 2.44 0.80
C ASN A 50 16.34 3.21 -0.51
N ARG A 51 15.13 3.73 -0.77
CA ARG A 51 15.04 4.87 -1.69
C ARG A 51 15.77 6.00 -0.99
N SER A 52 16.80 6.56 -1.63
CA SER A 52 17.45 7.76 -1.11
C SER A 52 16.38 8.84 -0.89
N ALA A 53 16.59 9.76 0.05
CA ALA A 53 15.68 10.89 0.27
C ALA A 53 15.34 11.58 -1.08
N SER A 54 16.34 11.76 -1.94
CA SER A 54 16.18 12.26 -3.31
C SER A 54 15.25 11.41 -4.19
N ALA A 55 15.32 10.08 -4.13
CA ALA A 55 14.42 9.21 -4.89
C ALA A 55 12.98 9.22 -4.35
N LEU A 56 12.80 9.48 -3.05
CA LEU A 56 11.49 9.70 -2.47
C LEU A 56 10.93 11.07 -2.88
N ASP A 57 11.74 12.13 -2.80
CA ASP A 57 11.36 13.49 -3.19
C ASP A 57 10.97 13.55 -4.68
N ALA A 58 11.73 12.90 -5.56
CA ALA A 58 11.40 12.82 -6.98
C ALA A 58 10.04 12.13 -7.22
N HIS A 59 9.76 11.06 -6.48
CA HIS A 59 8.49 10.35 -6.58
C HIS A 59 7.32 11.19 -6.03
N VAL A 60 7.54 11.96 -4.97
CA VAL A 60 6.53 12.92 -4.44
C VAL A 60 6.23 13.99 -5.48
N GLN A 61 7.26 14.61 -6.07
CA GLN A 61 7.09 15.60 -7.14
C GLN A 61 6.33 15.04 -8.34
N GLU A 62 6.63 13.81 -8.76
CA GLU A 62 5.91 13.16 -9.85
C GLU A 62 4.43 12.94 -9.52
N LEU A 63 4.12 12.53 -8.28
CA LEU A 63 2.73 12.37 -7.83
C LEU A 63 1.99 13.71 -7.77
N GLU A 64 2.63 14.76 -7.27
CA GLU A 64 2.06 16.11 -7.23
C GLU A 64 1.78 16.64 -8.64
N TYR A 65 2.71 16.44 -9.58
CA TYR A 65 2.52 16.82 -10.98
C TYR A 65 1.33 16.08 -11.61
N ARG A 66 1.22 14.77 -11.38
CA ARG A 66 0.09 13.97 -11.90
C ARG A 66 -1.24 14.43 -11.31
N LEU A 67 -1.28 14.71 -10.02
CA LEU A 67 -2.47 15.22 -9.34
C LEU A 67 -2.92 16.55 -9.92
N GLU A 68 -2.00 17.48 -10.12
CA GLU A 68 -2.32 18.80 -10.68
C GLU A 68 -2.84 18.70 -12.11
N LYS A 69 -2.22 17.86 -12.95
CA LYS A 69 -2.69 17.58 -14.30
C LYS A 69 -4.11 17.01 -14.31
N GLU A 70 -4.41 16.07 -13.42
CA GLU A 70 -5.74 15.48 -13.29
C GLU A 70 -6.77 16.51 -12.83
N ARG A 71 -6.38 17.39 -11.91
CA ARG A 71 -7.23 18.46 -11.39
C ARG A 71 -7.63 19.45 -12.50
N GLN A 72 -6.68 19.86 -13.34
CA GLN A 72 -6.94 20.72 -14.49
C GLN A 72 -7.86 20.05 -15.51
N ALA A 73 -7.64 18.76 -15.82
CA ALA A 73 -8.52 18.01 -16.71
C ALA A 73 -9.95 17.91 -16.16
N ALA A 74 -10.10 17.69 -14.85
CA ALA A 74 -11.40 17.65 -14.19
C ALA A 74 -12.12 19.02 -14.21
N GLU A 75 -11.38 20.11 -14.05
CA GLU A 75 -11.93 21.47 -14.11
C GLU A 75 -12.45 21.81 -15.52
N LEU A 76 -11.67 21.50 -16.56
CA LEU A 76 -12.11 21.67 -17.96
C LEU A 76 -13.38 20.88 -18.26
N MET A 77 -13.45 19.61 -17.86
CA MET A 77 -14.67 18.81 -18.05
C MET A 77 -15.87 19.42 -17.30
N ARG A 78 -15.65 20.00 -16.12
CA ARG A 78 -16.70 20.66 -15.36
C ARG A 78 -17.19 21.93 -16.08
N GLU A 79 -16.28 22.72 -16.64
CA GLU A 79 -16.62 23.91 -17.44
C GLU A 79 -17.42 23.54 -18.68
N GLU A 80 -16.98 22.52 -19.44
CA GLU A 80 -17.70 22.01 -20.62
C GLU A 80 -19.12 21.56 -20.26
N LEU A 81 -19.30 20.87 -19.13
CA LEU A 81 -20.62 20.45 -18.66
C LEU A 81 -21.50 21.64 -18.27
N VAL A 82 -20.92 22.70 -17.68
CA VAL A 82 -21.66 23.92 -17.36
C VAL A 82 -22.08 24.66 -18.64
N GLU A 83 -21.18 24.78 -19.61
CA GLU A 83 -21.47 25.41 -20.89
C GLU A 83 -22.53 24.63 -21.68
N ALA A 84 -22.43 23.29 -21.71
CA ALA A 84 -23.42 22.42 -22.33
C ALA A 84 -24.80 22.54 -21.67
N LYS A 85 -24.85 22.62 -20.33
CA LYS A 85 -26.10 22.87 -19.60
C LYS A 85 -26.71 24.23 -19.96
N LYS A 86 -25.89 25.29 -20.00
CA LYS A 86 -26.37 26.62 -20.36
C LYS A 86 -26.91 26.67 -21.80
N LYS A 87 -26.20 26.07 -22.75
CA LYS A 87 -26.66 25.95 -24.15
C LYS A 87 -27.96 25.15 -24.27
N SER A 88 -28.11 24.09 -23.47
CA SER A 88 -29.36 23.32 -23.41
C SER A 88 -30.52 24.14 -22.83
N GLU A 89 -30.27 24.94 -21.79
CA GLU A 89 -31.30 25.79 -21.17
C GLU A 89 -31.72 26.94 -22.10
N GLU A 90 -30.78 27.56 -22.83
CA GLU A 90 -31.08 28.56 -23.87
C GLU A 90 -31.84 27.96 -25.06
N ALA A 91 -31.56 26.69 -25.43
CA ALA A 91 -32.26 26.00 -26.51
C ALA A 91 -33.69 25.57 -26.12
N ASP A 92 -33.94 25.27 -24.85
CA ASP A 92 -35.27 24.93 -24.31
C ASP A 92 -36.11 26.19 -24.00
N ALA A 93 -35.46 27.34 -23.82
CA ALA A 93 -36.08 28.65 -23.60
C ALA A 93 -36.40 29.43 -24.91
N ALA A 94 -36.00 28.92 -26.08
CA ALA A 94 -36.35 29.50 -27.38
C ALA A 94 -37.73 28.93 -27.85
N PRO A 95 -38.72 29.78 -28.15
CA PRO A 95 -40.08 29.36 -28.53
C PRO A 95 -40.20 28.70 -29.92
#